data_AF-A0A7U9RSL5-F1
#
_entry.id   AF-A0A7U9RSL5-F1
#
_cell.length_a   1.000
_cell.length_b   1.000
_cell.length_c   1.000
_cell.angle_alpha   90.00
_cell.angle_beta   90.00
_cell.angle_gamma   90.00
#
_symmetry.space_group_name_H-M   'P 1'
#
loop_
_entity.id
_entity.type
_entity.pdbx_description
1 polymer ?
#
loop_
_entity_poly.entity_id
_entity_poly.type
_entity_poly.pdbx_seq_one_letter_code
_entity_poly.pdbx_strand_id
1 'polypeptide(L)'
;MQWHMPIGYKVVNGKITIYEEHQKIVEGIFHDYDKGILTIKIAKSLKEKGVCNAHDRVAWTHVSIGKILENHNYLGTEFYPQLIDKELFDRVQKRREQTRIDKGRGSYRPGRDERILFGGVIICGECGETCSHIQPRSREKRKGSTAKWKCRNYIYQNHVFCTGGLITDEEVKAVCVSAINQMIQDKTRMCPPVTEKEAVSMEYRKIERRLEIAKSGQKQDDTEPEMQNMKSAIQNSGVGEAVWESERTEHNHISVNTRQENSHADIMTLLYERAQERYRTLEINDTDFRTRKMKEILSDRNELAEFDEELYRKLVTKIIVYKNNTAKAVFLNGSSIKVEYQTENKITEKEQK
;
A
#
# COMPACT_ATOMS: atom_id res chain seq x y z
N MET A 1 -3.63 29.55 1.45
CA MET A 1 -4.75 28.61 1.17
C MET A 1 -5.94 29.07 1.99
N GLN A 2 -7.02 29.49 1.32
CA GLN A 2 -8.22 29.98 2.01
C GLN A 2 -9.04 28.75 2.44
N TRP A 3 -9.10 28.49 3.75
CA TRP A 3 -9.87 27.40 4.33
C TRP A 3 -11.36 27.77 4.25
N HIS A 4 -12.06 27.22 3.26
CA HIS A 4 -13.51 27.38 3.17
C HIS A 4 -14.19 26.29 4.01
N MET A 5 -15.09 26.72 4.90
CA MET A 5 -15.91 25.82 5.71
C MET A 5 -16.74 24.89 4.81
N PRO A 6 -16.71 23.56 5.03
CA PRO A 6 -17.54 22.64 4.27
C PRO A 6 -19.04 22.92 4.46
N ILE A 7 -19.82 22.67 3.41
CA ILE A 7 -21.29 22.74 3.48
C ILE A 7 -21.83 21.75 4.51
N GLY A 8 -22.91 22.09 5.22
CA GLY A 8 -23.44 21.27 6.32
C GLY A 8 -22.96 21.70 7.70
N TYR A 9 -22.04 22.66 7.78
CA TYR A 9 -21.56 23.22 9.03
C TYR A 9 -21.75 24.74 9.09
N LYS A 10 -21.80 25.27 10.31
CA LYS A 10 -21.78 26.70 10.65
C LYS A 10 -20.96 26.95 11.91
N VAL A 11 -20.41 28.15 12.04
CA VAL A 11 -19.73 28.58 13.27
C VAL A 11 -20.74 29.24 14.20
N VAL A 12 -20.87 28.72 15.42
CA VAL A 12 -21.67 29.30 16.50
C VAL A 12 -20.77 29.43 17.72
N ASN A 13 -20.60 30.65 18.23
CA ASN A 13 -19.75 30.95 19.40
C ASN A 13 -18.32 30.40 19.27
N GLY A 14 -17.72 30.52 18.07
CA GLY A 14 -16.36 30.03 17.80
C GLY A 14 -16.24 28.51 17.66
N LYS A 15 -17.33 27.75 17.81
CA LYS A 15 -17.37 26.30 17.62
C LYS A 15 -18.06 25.94 16.31
N ILE A 16 -17.50 24.98 15.58
CA ILE A 16 -18.15 24.42 14.38
C ILE A 16 -19.28 23.50 14.84
N THR A 17 -20.48 23.76 14.34
CA THR A 17 -21.71 23.03 14.64
C THR A 17 -22.41 22.64 13.35
N ILE A 18 -23.31 21.66 13.44
CA ILE A 18 -24.09 21.19 12.29
C ILE A 18 -25.09 22.28 11.89
N TYR A 19 -25.19 22.52 10.58
CA TYR A 19 -26.23 23.36 10.02
C TYR A 19 -27.32 22.48 9.39
N GLU A 20 -28.41 22.28 10.13
CA GLU A 20 -29.47 21.31 9.81
C GLU A 20 -30.02 21.41 8.38
N GLU A 21 -30.22 22.62 7.85
CA GLU A 21 -30.71 22.79 6.47
C GLU A 21 -29.68 22.28 5.45
N HIS A 22 -28.41 22.62 5.65
CA HIS A 22 -27.33 22.21 4.75
C HIS A 22 -26.92 20.75 4.96
N GLN A 23 -27.12 20.18 6.15
CA GLN A 23 -26.90 18.76 6.42
C GLN A 23 -27.76 17.89 5.49
N LYS A 24 -29.06 18.22 5.38
CA LYS A 24 -29.99 17.47 4.50
C LYS A 24 -29.54 17.49 3.04
N ILE A 25 -28.90 18.58 2.59
CA ILE A 25 -28.33 18.68 1.25
C ILE A 25 -27.16 17.69 1.10
N VAL A 26 -26.24 17.65 2.06
CA VAL A 26 -25.08 16.75 2.04
C VAL A 26 -25.53 15.28 2.09
N GLU A 27 -26.41 14.93 3.02
CA GLU A 27 -26.98 13.58 3.15
C GLU A 27 -27.69 13.15 1.86
N GLY A 28 -28.47 14.05 1.25
CA GLY A 28 -29.13 13.81 -0.03
C GLY A 28 -28.14 13.55 -1.16
N ILE A 29 -27.05 14.33 -1.24
CA ILE A 29 -25.98 14.12 -2.23
C ILE A 29 -25.33 12.75 -2.06
N PHE A 30 -25.01 12.34 -0.83
CA PHE A 30 -24.41 11.03 -0.56
C PHE A 30 -25.36 9.88 -0.94
N HIS A 31 -26.63 9.96 -0.54
CA HIS A 31 -27.63 8.93 -0.86
C HIS A 31 -27.94 8.84 -2.35
N ASP A 32 -28.12 9.98 -3.03
CA ASP A 32 -28.38 10.01 -4.47
C ASP A 32 -27.21 9.40 -5.25
N TYR A 33 -25.98 9.69 -4.82
CA TYR A 33 -24.81 9.10 -5.45
C TYR A 33 -24.69 7.60 -5.13
N ASP A 34 -24.94 7.17 -3.90
CA ASP A 34 -24.94 5.75 -3.50
C ASP A 34 -25.97 4.94 -4.32
N LYS A 35 -27.14 5.54 -4.62
CA LYS A 35 -28.17 4.99 -5.52
C LYS A 35 -27.78 4.98 -7.01
N GLY A 36 -26.65 5.60 -7.37
CA GLY A 36 -26.12 5.59 -8.73
C GLY A 36 -26.48 6.78 -9.60
N ILE A 37 -27.04 7.83 -9.02
CA ILE A 37 -27.27 9.07 -9.73
C ILE A 37 -25.92 9.73 -10.03
N LEU A 38 -25.68 10.05 -11.30
CA LEU A 38 -24.43 10.70 -11.72
C LEU A 38 -24.30 12.09 -11.11
N THR A 39 -23.08 12.50 -10.72
CA THR A 39 -22.80 13.82 -10.13
C THR A 39 -23.29 14.99 -10.98
N ILE A 40 -23.31 14.85 -12.31
CA ILE A 40 -23.88 15.84 -13.23
C ILE A 40 -25.41 15.96 -13.04
N LYS A 41 -26.11 14.84 -12.87
CA LYS A 41 -27.57 14.82 -12.63
C LYS A 41 -27.91 15.37 -11.26
N ILE A 42 -27.13 15.02 -10.22
CA ILE A 42 -27.29 15.58 -8.87
C ILE A 42 -27.13 17.12 -8.91
N ALA A 43 -26.04 17.61 -9.53
CA ALA A 43 -25.80 19.05 -9.65
C ALA A 43 -26.91 19.77 -10.43
N LYS A 44 -27.45 19.14 -11.49
CA LYS A 44 -28.58 19.68 -12.25
C LYS A 44 -29.85 19.75 -11.40
N SER A 45 -30.18 18.68 -10.66
CA SER A 45 -31.35 18.65 -9.79
C SER A 45 -31.28 19.71 -8.68
N LEU A 46 -30.12 19.91 -8.06
CA LEU A 46 -29.94 20.95 -7.04
C LEU A 46 -30.11 22.37 -7.60
N LYS A 47 -29.67 22.60 -8.85
CA LYS A 47 -29.92 23.87 -9.55
C LYS A 47 -31.40 24.09 -9.84
N GLU A 48 -32.09 23.07 -10.35
CA GLU A 48 -33.53 23.14 -10.66
C GLU A 48 -34.38 23.38 -9.42
N LYS A 49 -33.98 22.82 -8.27
CA LYS A 49 -34.62 23.05 -6.97
C LYS A 49 -34.26 24.41 -6.34
N GLY A 50 -33.42 25.22 -6.98
CA GLY A 50 -33.00 26.52 -6.45
C GLY A 50 -32.15 26.45 -5.19
N VAL A 51 -31.50 25.31 -4.91
CA VAL A 51 -30.73 25.12 -3.68
C VAL A 51 -29.42 25.92 -3.74
N CYS A 52 -29.16 26.72 -2.72
CA CYS A 52 -27.92 27.47 -2.60
C CYS A 52 -26.74 26.58 -2.19
N ASN A 53 -25.55 26.88 -2.70
CA ASN A 53 -24.30 26.29 -2.26
C ASN A 53 -23.73 27.02 -1.03
N ALA A 54 -22.55 26.64 -0.55
CA ALA A 54 -21.89 27.25 0.61
C ALA A 54 -21.55 28.76 0.46
N HIS A 55 -21.72 29.34 -0.72
CA HIS A 55 -21.54 30.76 -1.00
C HIS A 55 -22.88 31.48 -1.27
N ASP A 56 -23.99 30.88 -0.86
CA ASP A 56 -25.35 31.41 -1.02
C ASP A 56 -25.74 31.68 -2.49
N ARG A 57 -25.22 30.85 -3.40
CA ARG A 57 -25.52 30.93 -4.84
C ARG A 57 -26.00 29.59 -5.38
N VAL A 58 -26.90 29.63 -6.37
CA VAL A 58 -27.38 28.43 -7.08
C VAL A 58 -26.36 28.00 -8.14
N ALA A 59 -25.14 27.66 -7.71
CA ALA A 59 -24.02 27.34 -8.58
C ALA A 59 -23.44 25.95 -8.26
N TRP A 60 -24.17 24.90 -8.67
CA TRP A 60 -23.73 23.51 -8.55
C TRP A 60 -23.06 22.97 -9.82
N THR A 61 -21.91 22.35 -9.66
CA THR A 61 -21.18 21.65 -10.72
C THR A 61 -20.87 20.23 -10.30
N HIS A 62 -20.67 19.34 -11.28
CA HIS A 62 -20.24 17.97 -10.99
C HIS A 62 -18.94 17.91 -10.16
N VAL A 63 -18.06 18.90 -10.32
CA VAL A 63 -16.83 19.07 -9.53
C VAL A 63 -17.15 19.38 -8.07
N SER A 64 -18.06 20.33 -7.81
CA SER A 64 -18.47 20.66 -6.44
C SER A 64 -19.12 19.47 -5.73
N ILE A 65 -19.94 18.69 -6.43
CA ILE A 65 -20.51 17.44 -5.89
C ILE A 65 -19.39 16.43 -5.60
N GLY A 66 -18.43 16.28 -6.52
CA GLY A 66 -17.27 15.42 -6.33
C GLY A 66 -16.46 15.77 -5.08
N LYS A 67 -16.20 17.06 -4.83
CA LYS A 67 -15.49 17.53 -3.64
C LYS A 67 -16.24 17.26 -2.34
N ILE A 68 -17.57 17.36 -2.35
CA ILE A 68 -18.40 17.01 -1.17
C ILE A 68 -18.28 15.52 -0.88
N LEU A 69 -18.42 14.68 -1.89
CA LEU A 69 -18.33 13.22 -1.73
C LEU A 69 -16.93 12.76 -1.27
N GLU A 70 -15.87 13.54 -1.47
CA GLU A 70 -14.49 13.23 -1.04
C GLU A 70 -14.12 13.77 0.34
N ASN A 71 -14.93 14.65 0.91
CA ASN A 71 -14.51 15.40 2.10
C ASN A 71 -14.62 14.53 3.37
N HIS A 72 -13.46 14.20 3.94
CA HIS A 72 -13.35 13.35 5.12
C HIS A 72 -13.84 14.05 6.40
N ASN A 73 -13.99 15.39 6.39
CA ASN A 73 -14.55 16.12 7.54
C ASN A 73 -16.00 15.72 7.85
N TYR A 74 -16.71 15.05 6.93
CA TYR A 74 -18.05 14.52 7.19
C TYR A 74 -18.06 13.25 8.05
N LEU A 75 -16.92 12.54 8.17
CA LEU A 75 -16.77 11.38 9.07
C LEU A 75 -16.63 11.77 10.54
N GLY A 76 -16.55 13.07 10.83
CA GLY A 76 -16.25 13.59 12.14
C GLY A 76 -14.74 13.72 12.37
N THR A 77 -14.33 14.81 13.00
CA THR A 77 -12.97 15.06 13.48
C THR A 77 -13.04 15.72 14.86
N GLU A 78 -11.89 16.06 15.45
CA GLU A 78 -11.85 16.86 16.69
C GLU A 78 -12.65 18.18 16.59
N PHE A 79 -12.72 18.76 15.38
CA PHE A 79 -13.36 20.05 15.14
C PHE A 79 -14.72 19.94 14.44
N TYR A 80 -14.90 18.94 13.57
CA TYR A 80 -16.13 18.78 12.80
C TYR A 80 -16.99 17.67 13.42
N PRO A 81 -18.22 17.98 13.86
CA PRO A 81 -19.18 16.94 14.23
C PRO A 81 -19.40 15.97 13.06
N GLN A 82 -19.63 14.69 13.35
CA GLN A 82 -19.94 13.71 12.31
C GLN A 82 -21.26 14.07 11.62
N LEU A 83 -21.28 13.98 10.29
CA LEU A 83 -22.47 14.25 9.47
C LEU A 83 -22.86 13.03 8.61
N ILE A 84 -21.88 12.22 8.21
CA ILE A 84 -22.09 11.03 7.38
C ILE A 84 -21.51 9.80 8.08
N ASP A 85 -22.27 8.70 8.04
CA ASP A 85 -21.82 7.41 8.55
C ASP A 85 -20.65 6.87 7.74
N LYS A 86 -19.68 6.27 8.44
CA LYS A 86 -18.49 5.68 7.83
C LYS A 86 -18.85 4.65 6.76
N GLU A 87 -19.87 3.82 7.03
CA GLU A 87 -20.33 2.81 6.08
C GLU A 87 -20.86 3.41 4.77
N LEU A 88 -21.67 4.48 4.86
CA LEU A 88 -22.18 5.18 3.69
C LEU A 88 -21.04 5.86 2.92
N PHE A 89 -20.12 6.51 3.63
CA PHE A 89 -18.94 7.13 3.02
C PHE A 89 -18.10 6.10 2.26
N ASP A 90 -17.84 4.94 2.86
CA ASP A 90 -17.04 3.87 2.27
C ASP A 90 -17.71 3.27 1.02
N ARG A 91 -19.04 3.05 1.05
CA ARG A 91 -19.80 2.61 -0.14
C ARG A 91 -19.70 3.64 -1.27
N VAL A 92 -19.83 4.92 -0.95
CA VAL A 92 -19.66 6.02 -1.91
C VAL A 92 -18.24 6.02 -2.48
N GLN A 93 -17.19 5.90 -1.66
CA GLN A 93 -15.82 5.86 -2.17
C GLN A 93 -15.58 4.65 -3.10
N LYS A 94 -16.07 3.46 -2.72
CA LYS A 94 -16.01 2.26 -3.57
C LYS A 94 -16.70 2.47 -4.91
N ARG A 95 -17.88 3.10 -4.91
CA ARG A 95 -18.62 3.42 -6.14
C ARG A 95 -17.90 4.44 -7.02
N ARG A 96 -17.27 5.45 -6.41
CA ARG A 96 -16.45 6.44 -7.14
C ARG A 96 -15.27 5.74 -7.80
N GLU A 97 -14.62 4.83 -7.09
CA GLU A 97 -13.53 4.03 -7.62
C GLU A 97 -14.00 3.14 -8.76
N GLN A 98 -15.11 2.43 -8.60
CA GLN A 98 -15.69 1.62 -9.67
C GLN A 98 -16.03 2.46 -10.91
N THR A 99 -16.67 3.61 -10.73
CA THR A 99 -16.98 4.55 -11.85
C THR A 99 -15.71 5.04 -12.54
N ARG A 100 -14.63 5.24 -11.77
CA ARG A 100 -13.32 5.64 -12.26
C ARG A 100 -12.70 4.50 -13.08
N ILE A 101 -12.80 3.26 -12.61
CA ILE A 101 -12.38 2.04 -13.32
C ILE A 101 -13.17 1.87 -14.63
N ASP A 102 -14.50 1.89 -14.57
CA ASP A 102 -15.41 1.69 -15.73
C ASP A 102 -15.17 2.72 -16.84
N LYS A 103 -14.84 3.97 -16.48
CA LYS A 103 -14.53 5.05 -17.42
C LYS A 103 -13.08 5.04 -17.91
N GLY A 104 -12.31 4.00 -17.61
CA GLY A 104 -10.91 3.88 -18.00
C GLY A 104 -10.06 4.99 -17.38
N ARG A 105 -10.29 5.34 -16.11
CA ARG A 105 -9.50 6.30 -15.32
C ARG A 105 -8.98 5.72 -14.00
N GLY A 106 -9.29 4.46 -13.68
CA GLY A 106 -8.83 3.75 -12.48
C GLY A 106 -7.33 3.42 -12.52
N SER A 107 -6.75 3.12 -11.35
CA SER A 107 -5.35 2.66 -11.20
C SER A 107 -5.13 1.24 -11.74
N TYR A 108 -6.19 0.44 -11.82
CA TYR A 108 -6.21 -0.92 -12.40
C TYR A 108 -7.33 -1.04 -13.43
N ARG A 109 -7.07 -1.70 -14.58
CA ARG A 109 -8.01 -1.77 -15.72
C ARG A 109 -7.97 -3.13 -16.43
N PRO A 110 -9.04 -3.94 -16.38
CA PRO A 110 -9.27 -5.04 -17.30
C PRO A 110 -10.06 -4.55 -18.53
N GLY A 111 -9.53 -4.77 -19.74
CA GLY A 111 -10.31 -4.80 -20.98
C GLY A 111 -10.26 -3.57 -21.91
N ARG A 112 -9.73 -3.82 -23.12
CA ARG A 112 -9.99 -3.17 -24.42
C ARG A 112 -9.80 -1.65 -24.55
N ASP A 113 -8.55 -1.23 -24.54
CA ASP A 113 -8.05 -0.18 -25.44
C ASP A 113 -6.52 -0.32 -25.49
N GLU A 114 -5.89 -0.40 -26.67
CA GLU A 114 -4.41 -0.38 -26.75
C GLU A 114 -3.85 0.89 -26.10
N ARG A 115 -4.62 1.99 -26.09
CA ARG A 115 -4.31 3.24 -25.38
C ARG A 115 -4.15 3.07 -23.85
N ILE A 116 -4.55 1.93 -23.33
CA ILE A 116 -4.69 1.62 -21.90
C ILE A 116 -3.82 0.43 -21.48
N LEU A 117 -3.28 -0.35 -22.42
CA LEU A 117 -2.52 -1.58 -22.15
C LEU A 117 -1.36 -1.37 -21.16
N PHE A 118 -0.67 -0.24 -21.27
CA PHE A 118 0.45 0.13 -20.42
C PHE A 118 0.14 1.28 -19.44
N GLY A 119 -1.14 1.66 -19.33
CA GLY A 119 -1.60 2.77 -18.50
C GLY A 119 -1.38 2.50 -17.02
N GLY A 120 -0.58 3.36 -16.36
CA GLY A 120 -0.24 3.19 -14.94
C GLY A 120 0.90 2.19 -14.67
N VAL A 121 1.36 1.48 -15.70
CA VAL A 121 2.44 0.48 -15.60
C VAL A 121 3.79 1.11 -15.95
N ILE A 122 3.81 2.09 -16.85
CA ILE A 122 5.03 2.77 -17.29
C ILE A 122 5.40 3.87 -16.29
N ILE A 123 6.61 3.78 -15.76
CA ILE A 123 7.17 4.68 -14.75
C ILE A 123 8.43 5.34 -15.32
N CYS A 124 8.63 6.62 -15.02
CA CYS A 124 9.86 7.32 -15.36
C CYS A 124 11.00 6.91 -14.43
N GLY A 125 12.10 6.42 -15.00
CA GLY A 125 13.30 6.04 -14.24
C GLY A 125 14.08 7.22 -13.65
N GLU A 126 13.82 8.46 -14.08
CA GLU A 126 14.53 9.65 -13.58
C GLU A 126 13.84 10.28 -12.37
N CYS A 127 12.50 10.32 -12.33
CA CYS A 127 11.76 10.97 -11.25
C CYS A 127 10.76 10.05 -10.52
N GLY A 128 10.58 8.81 -10.97
CA GLY A 128 9.67 7.84 -10.34
C GLY A 128 8.18 8.06 -10.61
N GLU A 129 7.80 9.13 -11.33
CA GLU A 129 6.40 9.42 -11.67
C GLU A 129 5.91 8.58 -12.85
N THR A 130 4.58 8.39 -12.94
CA THR A 130 3.94 7.63 -14.01
C THR A 130 4.08 8.34 -15.36
N CYS A 131 4.34 7.59 -16.42
CA CYS A 131 4.29 8.10 -17.79
C CYS A 131 2.84 8.21 -18.29
N SER A 132 2.56 9.29 -19.01
CA SER A 132 1.25 9.54 -19.62
C SER A 132 1.31 9.28 -21.12
N HIS A 133 0.22 8.72 -21.65
CA HIS A 133 0.09 8.42 -23.07
C HIS A 133 -0.30 9.68 -23.86
N ILE A 134 0.56 10.10 -24.79
CA ILE A 134 0.40 11.30 -25.61
C ILE A 134 0.02 10.90 -27.04
N GLN A 135 -1.17 11.34 -27.45
CA GLN A 135 -1.65 11.15 -28.82
C GLN A 135 -1.11 12.27 -29.73
N PRO A 136 -0.60 11.93 -30.93
CA PRO A 136 -0.16 12.91 -31.90
C PRO A 136 -1.34 13.73 -32.42
N ARG A 137 -1.09 14.99 -32.76
CA ARG A 137 -2.12 15.87 -33.35
C ARG A 137 -2.48 15.40 -34.75
N SER A 138 -3.65 15.77 -35.27
CA SER A 138 -4.11 15.35 -36.61
C SER A 138 -3.09 15.61 -37.73
N ARG A 139 -2.38 16.75 -37.68
CA ARG A 139 -1.31 17.09 -38.63
C ARG A 139 -0.10 16.16 -38.53
N GLU A 140 0.26 15.72 -37.33
CA GLU A 140 1.37 14.80 -37.06
C GLU A 140 1.00 13.37 -37.45
N LYS A 141 -0.26 12.96 -37.21
CA LYS A 141 -0.79 11.67 -37.69
C LYS A 141 -0.67 11.53 -39.20
N ARG A 142 -0.97 12.60 -39.97
CA ARG A 142 -0.79 12.60 -41.43
C ARG A 142 0.68 12.46 -41.87
N LYS A 143 1.63 12.79 -40.99
CA LYS A 143 3.08 12.60 -41.20
C LYS A 143 3.59 11.25 -40.71
N GLY A 144 2.69 10.36 -40.26
CA GLY A 144 3.04 9.05 -39.74
C GLY A 144 3.53 9.04 -38.29
N SER A 145 3.34 10.11 -37.51
CA SER A 145 3.68 10.09 -36.08
C SER A 145 2.73 9.15 -35.33
N THR A 146 3.30 8.31 -34.47
CA THR A 146 2.58 7.37 -33.60
C THR A 146 2.38 7.94 -32.19
N ALA A 147 1.58 7.24 -31.39
CA ALA A 147 1.37 7.60 -30.00
C ALA A 147 2.58 7.21 -29.13
N LYS A 148 2.83 7.98 -28.09
CA LYS A 148 4.06 7.86 -27.29
C LYS A 148 3.83 8.12 -25.81
N TRP A 149 4.64 7.50 -24.97
CA TRP A 149 4.62 7.66 -23.52
C TRP A 149 5.71 8.63 -23.10
N LYS A 150 5.35 9.55 -22.20
CA LYS A 150 6.28 10.52 -21.61
C LYS A 150 5.98 10.73 -20.14
N CYS A 151 7.00 10.96 -19.33
CA CYS A 151 6.86 11.26 -17.91
C CYS A 151 5.79 12.32 -17.67
N ARG A 152 4.81 12.11 -16.76
CA ARG A 152 3.77 13.11 -16.49
C ARG A 152 4.33 14.45 -16.01
N ASN A 153 5.44 14.42 -15.28
CA ASN A 153 6.11 15.60 -14.77
C ASN A 153 7.12 16.19 -15.77
N TYR A 154 7.08 15.84 -17.06
CA TYR A 154 8.01 16.39 -18.05
C TYR A 154 7.78 17.89 -18.29
N ILE A 155 6.52 18.33 -18.28
CA ILE A 155 6.14 19.74 -18.29
C ILE A 155 5.22 19.98 -17.10
N TYR A 156 5.62 20.89 -16.22
CA TYR A 156 4.79 21.44 -15.18
C TYR A 156 4.88 22.97 -15.26
N GLN A 157 3.74 23.66 -15.24
CA GLN A 157 3.70 25.13 -15.35
C GLN A 157 4.57 25.72 -16.49
N ASN A 158 4.53 25.13 -17.69
CA ASN A 158 5.33 25.52 -18.86
C ASN A 158 6.86 25.41 -18.72
N HIS A 159 7.39 24.74 -17.69
CA HIS A 159 8.82 24.46 -17.55
C HIS A 159 9.10 22.96 -17.68
N VAL A 160 10.28 22.61 -18.21
CA VAL A 160 10.72 21.22 -18.30
C VAL A 160 11.26 20.79 -16.94
N PHE A 161 10.51 19.96 -16.21
CA PHE A 161 10.89 19.46 -14.87
C PHE A 161 11.54 18.07 -14.92
N CYS A 162 11.28 17.30 -15.97
CA CYS A 162 11.84 15.97 -16.14
C CYS A 162 12.20 15.70 -17.59
N THR A 163 13.44 15.28 -17.81
CA THR A 163 14.00 14.86 -19.11
C THR A 163 13.93 13.34 -19.29
N GLY A 164 12.96 12.70 -18.62
CA GLY A 164 12.74 11.26 -18.68
C GLY A 164 12.52 10.74 -20.11
N GLY A 165 12.84 9.46 -20.30
CA GLY A 165 12.79 8.81 -21.60
C GLY A 165 11.42 8.83 -22.27
N LEU A 166 11.44 8.63 -23.58
CA LEU A 166 10.28 8.53 -24.45
C LEU A 166 10.22 7.12 -25.05
N ILE A 167 9.03 6.55 -25.13
CA ILE A 167 8.83 5.20 -25.67
C ILE A 167 7.46 5.10 -26.39
N THR A 168 7.37 4.38 -27.51
CA THR A 168 6.12 4.11 -28.24
C THR A 168 5.45 2.82 -27.78
N ASP A 169 4.21 2.57 -28.21
CA ASP A 169 3.51 1.33 -27.89
C ASP A 169 4.24 0.09 -28.45
N GLU A 170 4.76 0.18 -29.67
CA GLU A 170 5.52 -0.89 -30.33
C GLU A 170 6.83 -1.19 -29.60
N GLU A 171 7.54 -0.16 -29.15
CA GLU A 171 8.77 -0.32 -28.36
C GLU A 171 8.48 -0.94 -27.00
N VAL A 172 7.40 -0.55 -26.31
CA VAL A 172 7.01 -1.18 -25.03
C VAL A 172 6.66 -2.65 -25.25
N LYS A 173 5.92 -2.98 -26.32
CA LYS A 173 5.60 -4.37 -26.71
C LYS A 173 6.89 -5.18 -26.93
N ALA A 174 7.85 -4.64 -27.68
CA ALA A 174 9.14 -5.28 -27.94
C ALA A 174 9.97 -5.50 -26.66
N VAL A 175 9.99 -4.52 -25.76
CA VAL A 175 10.63 -4.64 -24.44
C VAL A 175 10.01 -5.77 -23.63
N CYS A 176 8.68 -5.91 -23.64
CA CYS A 176 8.01 -7.00 -22.93
C CYS A 176 8.37 -8.38 -23.50
N VAL A 177 8.36 -8.52 -24.83
CA VAL A 177 8.75 -9.78 -25.51
C VAL A 177 10.20 -10.14 -25.17
N SER A 178 11.13 -9.19 -25.30
CA SER A 178 12.54 -9.42 -24.98
C SER A 178 12.74 -9.80 -23.51
N ALA A 179 12.08 -9.10 -22.59
CA ALA A 179 12.19 -9.38 -21.16
C ALA A 179 11.62 -10.77 -20.80
N ILE A 180 10.48 -11.16 -21.37
CA ILE A 180 9.90 -12.47 -21.10
C ILE A 180 10.77 -13.58 -21.70
N ASN A 181 11.27 -13.42 -22.93
CA ASN A 181 12.15 -14.40 -23.57
C ASN A 181 13.46 -14.59 -22.78
N GLN A 182 14.05 -13.50 -22.27
CA GLN A 182 15.22 -13.60 -21.38
C GLN A 182 14.91 -14.36 -20.08
N MET A 183 13.68 -14.28 -19.56
CA MET A 183 13.24 -15.04 -18.39
C MET A 183 13.01 -16.54 -18.71
N ILE A 184 12.58 -16.85 -19.93
CA ILE A 184 12.41 -18.22 -20.44
C ILE A 184 13.79 -18.88 -20.64
N GLN A 185 14.73 -18.16 -21.27
CA GLN A 185 16.08 -18.65 -21.58
C GLN A 185 16.93 -18.87 -20.31
N ASP A 186 16.85 -17.96 -19.34
CA ASP A 186 17.67 -18.00 -18.12
C ASP A 186 16.79 -18.02 -16.87
N LYS A 187 16.43 -19.24 -16.44
CA LYS A 187 15.64 -19.48 -15.21
C LYS A 187 16.34 -18.96 -13.94
N THR A 188 17.65 -18.68 -13.95
CA THR A 188 18.35 -18.11 -12.79
C THR A 188 17.97 -16.65 -12.53
N ARG A 189 17.48 -15.95 -13.55
CA ARG A 189 16.96 -14.56 -13.45
C ARG A 189 15.58 -14.46 -12.81
N MET A 190 14.95 -15.60 -12.50
CA MET A 190 13.73 -15.65 -11.68
C MET A 190 14.00 -15.40 -10.20
N CYS A 191 15.26 -15.41 -9.75
CA CYS A 191 15.57 -15.08 -8.38
C CYS A 191 15.27 -13.59 -8.14
N PRO A 192 14.33 -13.28 -7.24
CA PRO A 192 14.08 -11.91 -6.86
C PRO A 192 15.28 -11.35 -6.08
N PRO A 193 15.52 -10.03 -6.10
CA PRO A 193 16.58 -9.44 -5.30
C PRO A 193 16.38 -9.84 -3.84
N VAL A 194 17.46 -10.33 -3.20
CA VAL A 194 17.46 -10.70 -1.78
C VAL A 194 16.89 -9.52 -1.00
N THR A 195 15.72 -9.73 -0.41
CA THR A 195 15.14 -8.75 0.51
C THR A 195 16.10 -8.64 1.69
N GLU A 196 16.61 -7.44 1.96
CA GLU A 196 17.39 -7.18 3.18
C GLU A 196 16.62 -7.76 4.37
N LYS A 197 17.33 -8.44 5.27
CA LYS A 197 16.73 -9.05 6.48
C LYS A 197 15.79 -8.04 7.10
N GLU A 198 14.51 -8.41 7.22
CA GLU A 198 13.39 -7.56 7.64
C GLU A 198 13.82 -6.60 8.77
N ALA A 199 13.77 -5.30 8.50
CA ALA A 199 14.05 -4.29 9.51
C ALA A 199 12.91 -4.30 10.54
N VAL A 200 13.13 -5.01 11.64
CA VAL A 200 12.16 -5.07 12.75
C VAL A 200 12.06 -3.73 13.47
N SER A 201 10.82 -3.35 13.82
CA SER A 201 10.51 -2.15 14.60
C SER A 201 11.29 -2.12 15.93
N MET A 202 11.62 -0.91 16.40
CA MET A 202 12.24 -0.71 17.71
C MET A 202 11.41 -1.32 18.85
N GLU A 203 10.09 -1.33 18.74
CA GLU A 203 9.19 -1.95 19.73
C GLU A 203 9.31 -3.48 19.73
N TYR A 204 9.42 -4.10 18.55
CA TYR A 204 9.69 -5.53 18.45
C TYR A 204 10.99 -5.92 19.19
N ARG A 205 12.06 -5.13 19.02
CA ARG A 205 13.35 -5.37 19.71
C ARG A 205 13.27 -5.18 21.23
N LYS A 206 12.36 -4.34 21.72
CA LYS A 206 12.12 -4.16 23.17
C LYS A 206 11.37 -5.37 23.73
N ILE A 207 10.33 -5.84 23.04
CA ILE A 207 9.54 -7.02 23.45
C ILE A 207 10.42 -8.28 23.43
N GLU A 208 11.27 -8.43 22.41
CA GLU A 208 12.21 -9.56 22.30
C GLU A 208 13.19 -9.62 23.48
N ARG A 209 13.78 -8.48 23.87
CA ARG A 209 14.63 -8.40 25.08
C ARG A 209 13.87 -8.72 26.36
N ARG A 210 12.62 -8.27 26.50
CA ARG A 210 11.78 -8.60 27.68
C ARG A 210 11.51 -10.10 27.77
N LEU A 211 11.26 -10.77 26.64
CA LEU A 211 11.09 -12.22 26.58
C LEU A 211 12.38 -12.98 26.96
N GLU A 212 13.54 -12.49 26.54
CA GLU A 212 14.82 -13.10 26.92
C GLU A 212 15.07 -13.01 28.43
N ILE A 213 14.79 -11.85 29.03
CA ILE A 213 14.91 -11.63 30.49
C ILE A 213 13.91 -12.50 31.26
N ALA A 214 12.66 -12.61 30.79
CA ALA A 214 11.65 -13.45 31.44
C ALA A 214 12.01 -14.95 31.37
N LYS A 215 12.63 -15.40 30.27
CA LYS A 215 13.10 -16.78 30.11
C LYS A 215 14.36 -17.10 30.91
N SER A 216 15.26 -16.14 31.10
CA SER A 216 16.46 -16.32 31.92
C SER A 216 16.15 -16.31 33.42
N GLY A 217 15.14 -15.55 33.85
CA GLY A 217 14.64 -15.55 35.23
C GLY A 217 14.05 -16.89 35.69
N GLN A 218 13.54 -17.73 34.77
CA GLN A 218 13.05 -19.08 35.11
C GLN A 218 14.17 -20.11 35.34
N LYS A 219 15.41 -19.84 34.92
CA LYS A 219 16.53 -20.80 35.07
C LYS A 219 17.18 -20.80 36.46
N GLN A 220 16.80 -19.90 37.36
CA GLN A 220 17.40 -19.81 38.70
C GLN A 220 16.66 -20.58 39.80
N ASP A 221 15.44 -21.08 39.56
CA ASP A 221 14.66 -21.82 40.57
C ASP A 221 14.75 -23.37 40.46
N ASP A 222 15.44 -23.92 39.46
CA ASP A 222 15.53 -25.38 39.22
C ASP A 222 16.94 -25.99 39.44
N THR A 223 17.89 -25.27 40.03
CA THR A 223 19.18 -25.86 40.46
C THR A 223 19.26 -25.98 41.97
N GLU A 224 18.54 -26.96 42.52
CA GLU A 224 18.98 -27.65 43.73
C GLU A 224 20.00 -28.72 43.30
N PRO A 225 21.30 -28.43 43.44
CA PRO A 225 22.12 -29.32 44.26
C PRO A 225 23.23 -28.54 45.01
N GLU A 226 22.88 -27.52 45.80
CA GLU A 226 23.82 -26.94 46.78
C GLU A 226 23.56 -27.41 48.23
N MET A 227 22.51 -28.22 48.46
CA MET A 227 22.23 -28.84 49.76
C MET A 227 22.77 -30.29 49.88
N GLN A 228 23.83 -30.63 49.15
CA GLN A 228 24.60 -31.86 49.33
C GLN A 228 26.04 -31.64 49.82
N ASN A 229 26.54 -30.41 49.77
CA ASN A 229 27.91 -30.08 50.22
C ASN A 229 28.01 -29.50 51.64
N MET A 230 26.90 -29.43 52.38
CA MET A 230 26.89 -29.01 53.80
C MET A 230 26.45 -30.13 54.77
N LYS A 231 26.29 -31.37 54.29
CA LYS A 231 26.15 -32.58 55.12
C LYS A 231 27.46 -33.33 55.35
N SER A 232 28.51 -33.03 54.59
CA SER A 232 29.86 -33.58 54.79
C SER A 232 30.66 -32.84 55.88
N ALA A 233 30.11 -31.78 56.48
CA ALA A 233 30.76 -31.00 57.54
C ALA A 233 30.33 -31.39 58.97
N ILE A 234 29.39 -32.33 59.14
CA ILE A 234 28.95 -32.84 60.47
C ILE A 234 29.07 -34.37 60.50
N GLN A 235 30.21 -34.89 60.05
CA GLN A 235 30.59 -36.30 60.22
C GLN A 235 31.98 -36.48 60.87
N ASN A 236 32.63 -35.38 61.29
CA ASN A 236 33.88 -35.40 62.04
C ASN A 236 33.75 -34.62 63.36
N SER A 237 32.84 -35.08 64.23
CA SER A 237 33.02 -35.00 65.68
C SER A 237 32.01 -35.95 66.31
N GLY A 238 32.48 -37.10 66.81
CA GLY A 238 31.63 -38.01 67.54
C GLY A 238 31.30 -37.44 68.91
N VAL A 239 30.04 -37.05 69.13
CA VAL A 239 29.31 -37.19 70.40
C VAL A 239 27.80 -37.21 70.10
N GLY A 240 27.11 -38.28 70.54
CA GLY A 240 25.77 -38.21 71.12
C GLY A 240 24.56 -37.83 70.24
N GLU A 241 23.79 -38.86 69.91
CA GLU A 241 22.34 -38.86 69.68
C GLU A 241 21.55 -37.96 70.66
N ALA A 242 20.63 -37.11 70.16
CA ALA A 242 19.25 -36.93 70.67
C ALA A 242 18.58 -35.60 70.24
N VAL A 243 17.46 -35.72 69.51
CA VAL A 243 16.13 -35.06 69.68
C VAL A 243 16.12 -33.51 69.74
N TRP A 244 15.41 -32.76 68.90
CA TRP A 244 13.96 -32.50 68.98
C TRP A 244 13.40 -32.00 67.63
N GLU A 245 12.27 -32.60 67.28
CA GLU A 245 11.41 -32.29 66.15
C GLU A 245 10.53 -31.06 66.46
N SER A 246 10.03 -30.43 65.38
CA SER A 246 8.76 -29.70 65.27
C SER A 246 8.71 -28.17 65.41
N GLU A 247 7.85 -27.62 64.53
CA GLU A 247 7.18 -26.30 64.50
C GLU A 247 7.90 -25.14 63.78
N ARG A 248 7.57 -24.94 62.49
CA ARG A 248 6.62 -23.87 62.03
C ARG A 248 6.60 -23.72 60.50
N THR A 249 6.20 -24.78 59.80
CA THR A 249 5.64 -24.71 58.44
C THR A 249 4.24 -24.12 58.56
N GLU A 250 3.97 -22.91 58.03
CA GLU A 250 2.62 -22.54 57.55
C GLU A 250 2.48 -21.16 56.88
N HIS A 251 3.51 -20.30 56.85
CA HIS A 251 3.34 -18.94 56.29
C HIS A 251 3.98 -18.67 54.91
N ASN A 252 4.59 -19.67 54.24
CA ASN A 252 5.32 -19.46 52.98
C ASN A 252 4.72 -20.10 51.72
N HIS A 253 3.63 -20.89 51.81
CA HIS A 253 3.10 -21.59 50.63
C HIS A 253 2.13 -20.78 49.77
N ILE A 254 1.60 -19.65 50.24
CA ILE A 254 0.61 -18.86 49.48
C ILE A 254 1.27 -17.83 48.56
N SER A 255 2.47 -17.32 48.89
CA SER A 255 3.16 -16.29 48.11
C SER A 255 4.02 -16.80 46.95
N VAL A 256 4.33 -18.10 46.90
CA VAL A 256 5.16 -18.70 45.85
C VAL A 256 4.30 -19.05 44.62
N ASN A 257 3.10 -19.61 44.82
CA ASN A 257 2.17 -19.92 43.72
C ASN A 257 1.72 -18.67 42.95
N THR A 258 1.48 -17.54 43.64
CA THR A 258 1.04 -16.30 42.97
C THR A 258 2.14 -15.64 42.12
N ARG A 259 3.43 -15.95 42.37
CA ARG A 259 4.55 -15.41 41.58
C ARG A 259 4.82 -16.24 40.32
N GLN A 260 4.70 -17.57 40.40
CA GLN A 260 4.92 -18.46 39.26
C GLN A 260 3.80 -18.35 38.20
N GLU A 261 2.53 -18.24 38.62
CA GLU A 261 1.40 -18.06 37.70
C GLU A 261 1.45 -16.70 36.98
N ASN A 262 1.84 -15.63 37.68
CA ASN A 262 2.03 -14.30 37.08
C ASN A 262 3.18 -14.28 36.05
N SER A 263 4.27 -15.03 36.29
CA SER A 263 5.40 -15.13 35.34
C SER A 263 5.02 -15.80 34.01
N HIS A 264 4.24 -16.89 34.06
CA HIS A 264 3.78 -17.57 32.85
C HIS A 264 2.75 -16.76 32.06
N ALA A 265 1.83 -16.09 32.78
CA ALA A 265 0.87 -15.16 32.19
C ALA A 265 1.58 -13.98 31.49
N ASP A 266 2.67 -13.48 32.08
CA ASP A 266 3.49 -12.42 31.49
C ASP A 266 4.26 -12.88 30.25
N ILE A 267 4.83 -14.09 30.22
CA ILE A 267 5.51 -14.63 29.04
C ILE A 267 4.52 -14.83 27.88
N MET A 268 3.34 -15.40 28.15
CA MET A 268 2.31 -15.57 27.12
C MET A 268 1.85 -14.22 26.57
N THR A 269 1.62 -13.23 27.43
CA THR A 269 1.29 -11.86 27.02
C THR A 269 2.37 -11.27 26.12
N LEU A 270 3.64 -11.38 26.51
CA LEU A 270 4.77 -10.90 25.70
C LEU A 270 4.91 -11.65 24.37
N LEU A 271 4.57 -12.94 24.30
CA LEU A 271 4.54 -13.72 23.06
C LEU A 271 3.43 -13.24 22.11
N TYR A 272 2.24 -12.93 22.65
CA TYR A 272 1.14 -12.35 21.88
C TYR A 272 1.48 -10.93 21.40
N GLU A 273 2.03 -10.07 22.25
CA GLU A 273 2.49 -8.73 21.88
C GLU A 273 3.57 -8.78 20.79
N ARG A 274 4.53 -9.70 20.91
CA ARG A 274 5.56 -9.94 19.90
C ARG A 274 4.94 -10.35 18.56
N ALA A 275 3.98 -11.27 18.58
CA ALA A 275 3.28 -11.72 17.38
C ALA A 275 2.46 -10.58 16.75
N GLN A 276 1.75 -9.79 17.55
CA GLN A 276 0.96 -8.65 17.09
C GLN A 276 1.82 -7.56 16.45
N GLU A 277 2.93 -7.18 17.07
CA GLU A 277 3.85 -6.19 16.51
C GLU A 277 4.56 -6.71 15.25
N ARG A 278 4.84 -8.02 15.17
CA ARG A 278 5.25 -8.64 13.90
C ARG A 278 4.15 -8.51 12.85
N TYR A 279 2.94 -9.00 13.10
CA TYR A 279 1.85 -8.91 12.12
C TYR A 279 1.51 -7.48 11.70
N ARG A 280 1.68 -6.50 12.59
CA ARG A 280 1.49 -5.07 12.29
C ARG A 280 2.52 -4.53 11.30
N THR A 281 3.73 -5.05 11.31
CA THR A 281 4.88 -4.58 10.53
C THR A 281 5.23 -5.48 9.34
N LEU A 282 4.67 -6.69 9.30
CA LEU A 282 4.89 -7.67 8.24
C LEU A 282 4.17 -7.21 6.96
N GLU A 283 4.96 -6.82 5.96
CA GLU A 283 4.50 -6.87 4.57
C GLU A 283 4.42 -8.34 4.16
N ILE A 284 3.29 -8.78 3.59
CA ILE A 284 3.15 -10.16 3.11
C ILE A 284 4.19 -10.41 2.01
N ASN A 285 5.26 -11.12 2.35
CA ASN A 285 6.31 -11.47 1.41
C ASN A 285 5.91 -12.71 0.60
N ASP A 286 5.03 -12.51 -0.38
CA ASP A 286 4.54 -13.57 -1.29
C ASP A 286 5.58 -14.01 -2.34
N THR A 287 6.83 -13.57 -2.24
CA THR A 287 7.84 -13.70 -3.29
C THR A 287 8.05 -15.14 -3.77
N ASP A 288 8.06 -16.11 -2.85
CA ASP A 288 8.21 -17.53 -3.17
C ASP A 288 6.98 -18.11 -3.87
N PHE A 289 5.78 -17.70 -3.43
CA PHE A 289 4.52 -18.08 -4.07
C PHE A 289 4.45 -17.50 -5.49
N ARG A 290 4.82 -16.22 -5.63
CA ARG A 290 4.88 -15.50 -6.90
C ARG A 290 5.90 -16.10 -7.87
N THR A 291 7.06 -16.49 -7.37
CA THR A 291 8.10 -17.17 -8.16
C THR A 291 7.63 -18.54 -8.64
N ARG A 292 6.96 -19.34 -7.78
CA ARG A 292 6.36 -20.62 -8.18
C ARG A 292 5.29 -20.43 -9.26
N LYS A 293 4.40 -19.45 -9.08
CA LYS A 293 3.36 -19.12 -10.06
C LYS A 293 3.96 -18.66 -11.40
N MET A 294 5.03 -17.87 -11.38
CA MET A 294 5.76 -17.50 -12.61
C MET A 294 6.35 -18.73 -13.31
N LYS A 295 6.97 -19.64 -12.56
CA LYS A 295 7.51 -20.89 -13.12
C LYS A 295 6.42 -21.70 -13.79
N GLU A 296 5.29 -21.90 -13.13
CA GLU A 296 4.14 -22.62 -13.70
C GLU A 296 3.67 -21.99 -15.02
N ILE A 297 3.50 -20.67 -15.06
CA ILE A 297 3.09 -19.94 -16.27
C ILE A 297 4.09 -20.10 -17.43
N LEU A 298 5.38 -20.24 -17.13
CA LEU A 298 6.48 -20.29 -18.10
C LEU A 298 6.97 -21.71 -18.43
N SER A 299 6.54 -22.75 -17.71
CA SER A 299 7.15 -24.10 -17.80
C SER A 299 6.88 -24.82 -19.13
N ASP A 300 5.79 -24.48 -19.82
CA ASP A 300 5.35 -25.15 -21.06
C ASP A 300 5.44 -24.26 -22.31
N ARG A 301 6.16 -23.13 -22.22
CA ARG A 301 6.16 -22.11 -23.28
C ARG A 301 7.52 -21.96 -23.95
N ASN A 302 7.49 -21.91 -25.28
CA ASN A 302 8.61 -21.51 -26.11
C ASN A 302 8.73 -19.98 -26.15
N GLU A 303 9.83 -19.49 -26.72
CA GLU A 303 10.04 -18.06 -26.95
C GLU A 303 8.87 -17.40 -27.68
N LEU A 304 8.51 -16.21 -27.23
CA LEU A 304 7.47 -15.40 -27.85
C LEU A 304 8.02 -14.76 -29.13
N ALA A 305 7.36 -15.03 -30.25
CA ALA A 305 7.61 -14.33 -31.52
C ALA A 305 6.95 -12.94 -31.56
N GLU A 306 5.81 -12.79 -30.87
CA GLU A 306 5.02 -11.58 -30.83
C GLU A 306 4.56 -11.25 -29.40
N PHE A 307 4.06 -10.04 -29.19
CA PHE A 307 3.57 -9.60 -27.89
C PHE A 307 2.29 -10.34 -27.48
N ASP A 308 2.37 -11.11 -26.40
CA ASP A 308 1.22 -11.77 -25.74
C ASP A 308 0.70 -10.89 -24.58
N GLU A 309 -0.46 -10.28 -24.78
CA GLU A 309 -1.13 -9.42 -23.80
C GLU A 309 -1.49 -10.16 -22.50
N GLU A 310 -1.95 -11.41 -22.60
CA GLU A 310 -2.39 -12.18 -21.44
C GLU A 310 -1.18 -12.52 -20.55
N LEU A 311 -0.07 -12.90 -21.19
CA LEU A 311 1.17 -13.22 -20.52
C LEU A 311 1.81 -11.99 -19.89
N TYR A 312 1.85 -10.86 -20.61
CA TYR A 312 2.28 -9.57 -20.07
C TYR A 312 1.50 -9.22 -18.80
N ARG A 313 0.15 -9.29 -18.85
CA ARG A 313 -0.72 -8.95 -17.71
C ARG A 313 -0.50 -9.84 -16.50
N LYS A 314 -0.13 -11.10 -16.72
CA LYS A 314 0.15 -12.06 -15.64
C LYS A 314 1.54 -11.85 -15.06
N LEU A 315 2.54 -11.49 -15.88
CA LEU A 315 3.95 -11.52 -15.48
C LEU A 315 4.55 -10.17 -15.11
N VAL A 316 4.22 -9.10 -15.82
CA VAL A 316 4.87 -7.79 -15.68
C VAL A 316 4.03 -6.88 -14.78
N THR A 317 4.67 -6.27 -13.78
CA THR A 317 4.01 -5.35 -12.83
C THR A 317 4.25 -3.88 -13.14
N LYS A 318 5.47 -3.53 -13.56
CA LYS A 318 5.85 -2.16 -13.95
C LYS A 318 6.96 -2.16 -14.99
N ILE A 319 7.01 -1.13 -15.80
CA ILE A 319 8.04 -0.90 -16.82
C ILE A 319 8.67 0.45 -16.55
N ILE A 320 9.96 0.48 -16.23
CA ILE A 320 10.68 1.71 -15.88
C ILE A 320 11.47 2.18 -17.09
N VAL A 321 11.19 3.38 -17.59
CA VAL A 321 11.79 3.93 -18.82
C VAL A 321 12.83 5.00 -18.47
N TYR A 322 14.03 4.86 -19.00
CA TYR A 322 15.17 5.77 -18.79
C TYR A 322 15.46 6.61 -20.04
N LYS A 323 16.18 7.72 -19.87
CA LYS A 323 16.50 8.66 -20.97
C LYS A 323 17.42 8.11 -22.07
N ASN A 324 18.15 7.03 -21.80
CA ASN A 324 19.13 6.44 -22.69
C ASN A 324 18.54 5.29 -23.54
N ASN A 325 17.25 5.37 -23.88
CA ASN A 325 16.52 4.33 -24.60
C ASN A 325 16.65 2.92 -23.98
N THR A 326 16.75 2.89 -22.64
CA THR A 326 16.66 1.63 -21.89
C THR A 326 15.38 1.59 -21.09
N ALA A 327 14.78 0.41 -21.00
CA ALA A 327 13.62 0.12 -20.19
C ALA A 327 13.91 -1.07 -19.27
N LYS A 328 13.33 -1.05 -18.08
CA LYS A 328 13.45 -2.13 -17.10
C LYS A 328 12.06 -2.69 -16.82
N ALA A 329 11.81 -3.90 -17.29
CA ALA A 329 10.59 -4.64 -16.98
C ALA A 329 10.74 -5.29 -15.59
N VAL A 330 9.78 -5.08 -14.72
CA VAL A 330 9.72 -5.66 -13.38
C VAL A 330 8.60 -6.68 -13.33
N PHE A 331 8.90 -7.87 -12.85
CA PHE A 331 8.01 -9.01 -12.83
C PHE A 331 7.25 -9.14 -11.50
N LEU A 332 6.25 -10.01 -11.46
CA LEU A 332 5.36 -10.18 -10.30
C LEU A 332 6.08 -10.65 -9.04
N ASN A 333 7.16 -11.41 -9.17
CA ASN A 333 8.03 -11.81 -8.07
C ASN A 333 9.02 -10.72 -7.62
N GLY A 334 9.09 -9.58 -8.31
CA GLY A 334 10.03 -8.50 -8.02
C GLY A 334 11.38 -8.61 -8.74
N SER A 335 11.64 -9.69 -9.50
CA SER A 335 12.80 -9.73 -10.39
C SER A 335 12.61 -8.74 -11.55
N SER A 336 13.71 -8.37 -12.21
CA SER A 336 13.65 -7.33 -13.23
C SER A 336 14.70 -7.52 -14.30
N ILE A 337 14.34 -7.22 -15.54
CA ILE A 337 15.22 -7.33 -16.71
C ILE A 337 15.32 -5.97 -17.37
N LYS A 338 16.56 -5.54 -17.64
CA LYS A 338 16.85 -4.31 -18.38
C LYS A 338 17.02 -4.65 -19.86
N VAL A 339 16.34 -3.90 -20.71
CA VAL A 339 16.30 -4.07 -22.17
C VAL A 339 16.59 -2.71 -22.81
N GLU A 340 17.42 -2.70 -23.84
CA GLU A 340 17.64 -1.54 -24.69
C GLU A 340 16.72 -1.62 -25.92
N TYR A 341 16.14 -0.49 -26.32
CA TYR A 341 15.24 -0.42 -27.48
C TYR A 341 15.74 0.64 -28.46
N GLN A 342 15.56 0.39 -29.76
CA GLN A 342 15.94 1.33 -30.81
C GLN A 342 14.75 2.22 -31.16
N THR A 343 14.94 3.53 -31.08
CA THR A 343 13.98 4.49 -31.62
C THR A 343 14.27 4.66 -33.10
N GLU A 344 13.33 4.29 -33.96
CA GLU A 344 13.38 4.64 -35.39
C GLU A 344 13.31 6.16 -35.52
N ASN A 345 14.47 6.81 -35.51
CA ASN A 345 14.63 8.23 -35.73
C ASN A 345 14.28 8.57 -37.19
N LYS A 346 13.01 8.82 -37.49
CA LYS A 346 12.63 9.81 -38.52
C LYS A 346 12.63 11.20 -37.90
N ILE A 347 13.82 11.65 -37.46
CA ILE A 347 14.04 13.07 -37.18
C ILE A 347 14.15 13.74 -38.55
N THR A 348 13.04 14.28 -39.04
CA THR A 348 13.12 15.32 -40.07
C THR A 348 13.79 16.54 -39.44
N GLU A 349 15.03 16.80 -39.82
CA GLU A 349 15.77 18.04 -39.59
C GLU A 349 14.99 19.26 -40.13
N LYS A 350 14.02 19.80 -39.38
CA LYS A 350 13.51 21.16 -39.58
C LYS A 350 12.96 21.68 -38.26
N GLU A 351 13.84 22.14 -37.37
CA GLU A 351 13.57 23.17 -36.36
C GLU A 351 14.89 23.59 -35.69
N GLN A 352 15.81 24.08 -36.51
CA GLN A 352 16.81 25.08 -36.12
C GLN A 352 16.83 26.15 -37.21
N LYS A 353 15.90 27.10 -37.11
CA LYS A 353 16.03 28.46 -37.61
C LYS A 353 15.15 29.39 -36.79
#